data_AF-A0A379U1P8-F1
#
_entry.id   AF-A0A379U1P8-F1
#
_cell.length_a   1.000
_cell.length_b   1.000
_cell.length_c   1.000
_cell.angle_alpha   90.00
_cell.angle_beta   90.00
_cell.angle_gamma   90.00
#
_symmetry.space_group_name_H-M   'P 1'
#
loop_
_entity.id
_entity.type
_entity.pdbx_description
1 polymer ?
#
loop_
_entity_poly.entity_id
_entity_poly.type
_entity_poly.pdbx_seq_one_letter_code
_entity_poly.pdbx_strand_id
1 'polypeptide(L)'
;MVGGAPLVVKLVEGTQGIGVVLAETRQAAESVIDAFRGLNAHILVQEYIAEAKGCDIRCLVVGNEVVAAIERCAKAGDFRSNLHRGGVASIATITPVNGISPSKPHRRWGWMWRALIFYAPRAGRWLWK
;
A
#
# COMPACT_ATOMS: atom_id res chain seq x y z
N MET A 1 -12.50 -12.19 -9.46
CA MET A 1 -11.34 -11.29 -9.61
C MET A 1 -11.86 -9.87 -9.41
N VAL A 2 -11.27 -9.11 -8.49
CA VAL A 2 -11.81 -7.80 -8.06
C VAL A 2 -11.39 -6.71 -9.05
N GLY A 3 -12.26 -5.74 -9.36
CA GLY A 3 -11.92 -4.44 -9.95
C GLY A 3 -11.47 -4.36 -11.42
N GLY A 4 -10.99 -5.46 -12.01
CA GLY A 4 -10.34 -5.41 -13.34
C GLY A 4 -8.88 -4.98 -13.25
N ALA A 5 -8.13 -5.10 -14.34
CA ALA A 5 -6.73 -4.68 -14.40
C ALA A 5 -6.63 -3.16 -14.60
N PRO A 6 -5.57 -2.49 -14.10
CA PRO A 6 -4.36 -3.05 -13.49
C PRO A 6 -4.51 -3.51 -12.02
N LEU A 7 -3.85 -4.61 -11.67
CA LEU A 7 -3.87 -5.23 -10.33
C LEU A 7 -2.47 -5.35 -9.74
N VAL A 8 -2.36 -5.23 -8.42
CA VAL A 8 -1.14 -5.57 -7.66
C VAL A 8 -1.35 -6.92 -7.01
N VAL A 9 -0.48 -7.88 -7.34
CA VAL A 9 -0.42 -9.20 -6.70
C VAL A 9 0.73 -9.18 -5.69
N LYS A 10 0.45 -9.48 -4.43
CA LYS A 10 1.42 -9.53 -3.34
C LYS A 10 1.48 -10.94 -2.79
N LEU A 11 2.67 -11.49 -2.69
CA LEU A 11 2.94 -12.64 -1.83
C LEU A 11 2.83 -12.21 -0.36
N VAL A 12 2.04 -12.92 0.42
CA VAL A 12 1.86 -12.69 1.86
C VAL A 12 3.09 -13.18 2.63
N GLU A 13 3.80 -14.15 2.08
CA GLU A 13 5.04 -14.68 2.62
C GLU A 13 6.23 -13.96 1.98
N GLY A 14 6.81 -13.01 2.71
CA GLY A 14 7.95 -12.23 2.26
C GLY A 14 8.11 -10.92 3.02
N THR A 15 9.32 -10.37 3.05
CA THR A 15 9.60 -9.03 3.59
C THR A 15 10.12 -8.10 2.50
N GLN A 16 10.13 -6.79 2.76
CA GLN A 16 10.77 -5.79 1.90
C GLN A 16 10.23 -5.64 0.45
N GLY A 17 9.03 -6.15 0.15
CA GLY A 17 8.40 -5.97 -1.17
C GLY A 17 8.90 -6.93 -2.24
N ILE A 18 9.63 -7.99 -1.84
CA ILE A 18 9.87 -9.17 -2.67
C ILE A 18 8.51 -9.87 -2.87
N GLY A 19 8.16 -10.20 -4.11
CA GLY A 19 6.88 -10.82 -4.44
C GLY A 19 5.70 -9.86 -4.62
N VAL A 20 5.96 -8.56 -4.86
CA VAL A 20 4.93 -7.58 -5.26
C VAL A 20 5.05 -7.30 -6.76
N VAL A 21 4.04 -7.68 -7.52
CA VAL A 21 3.99 -7.57 -8.99
C VAL A 21 2.81 -6.69 -9.40
N LEU A 22 3.05 -5.75 -10.32
CA LEU A 22 2.01 -5.01 -11.02
C LEU A 22 1.64 -5.79 -12.29
N ALA A 23 0.39 -6.24 -12.37
CA ALA A 23 -0.17 -6.88 -13.54
C ALA A 23 -1.08 -5.88 -14.27
N GLU A 24 -0.61 -5.37 -15.40
CA GLU A 24 -1.32 -4.35 -16.18
C GLU A 24 -2.55 -4.91 -16.92
N THR A 25 -2.55 -6.21 -17.19
CA THR A 25 -3.65 -6.90 -17.85
C THR A 25 -4.22 -8.00 -16.97
N ARG A 26 -5.48 -8.37 -17.22
CA ARG A 26 -6.12 -9.49 -16.53
C ARG A 26 -5.36 -10.80 -16.75
N GLN A 27 -4.93 -11.04 -17.98
CA GLN A 27 -4.16 -12.24 -18.34
C GLN A 27 -2.83 -12.28 -17.59
N ALA A 28 -2.12 -11.15 -17.47
CA ALA A 28 -0.91 -11.09 -16.67
C ALA A 28 -1.18 -11.40 -15.18
N ALA A 29 -2.29 -10.89 -14.63
CA ALA A 29 -2.67 -11.17 -13.25
C ALA A 29 -2.98 -12.67 -13.05
N GLU A 30 -3.72 -13.29 -13.98
CA GLU A 30 -4.02 -14.73 -13.99
C GLU A 30 -2.72 -15.56 -14.04
N SER A 31 -1.81 -15.26 -14.98
CA SER A 31 -0.52 -15.95 -15.09
C SER A 31 0.33 -15.86 -13.81
N VAL A 32 0.36 -14.69 -13.17
CA VAL A 32 1.11 -14.49 -11.92
C VAL A 32 0.46 -15.25 -10.75
N ILE A 33 -0.87 -15.24 -10.67
CA ILE A 33 -1.62 -15.99 -9.66
C ILE A 33 -1.35 -17.50 -9.81
N ASP A 34 -1.41 -18.03 -11.02
CA ASP A 34 -1.21 -19.46 -11.26
C ASP A 34 0.25 -19.89 -11.00
N ALA A 35 1.23 -19.04 -11.34
CA ALA A 35 2.63 -19.28 -10.99
C ALA A 35 2.83 -19.38 -9.47
N PHE A 36 2.18 -18.52 -8.68
CA PHE A 36 2.31 -18.54 -7.22
C PHE A 36 1.49 -19.64 -6.54
N ARG A 37 0.37 -20.07 -7.14
CA ARG A 37 -0.39 -21.25 -6.67
C ARG A 37 0.43 -22.53 -6.75
N GLY A 38 1.24 -22.70 -7.80
CA GLY A 38 2.16 -23.84 -7.91
C GLY A 38 3.20 -23.92 -6.79
N LEU A 39 3.43 -22.81 -6.09
CA LEU A 39 4.36 -22.71 -4.96
C LEU A 39 3.67 -22.82 -3.58
N ASN A 40 2.36 -23.13 -3.54
CA ASN A 40 1.53 -23.13 -2.32
C ASN A 40 1.61 -21.83 -1.50
N ALA A 41 1.91 -20.70 -2.16
CA ALA A 41 2.06 -19.43 -1.48
C ALA A 41 0.72 -18.71 -1.29
N HIS A 42 0.54 -18.07 -0.14
CA HIS A 42 -0.60 -17.18 0.08
C HIS A 42 -0.41 -15.87 -0.69
N ILE A 43 -1.41 -15.51 -1.49
CA ILE A 43 -1.40 -14.30 -2.33
C ILE A 43 -2.54 -13.35 -1.96
N LEU A 44 -2.26 -12.05 -2.05
CA LEU A 44 -3.23 -10.97 -1.92
C LEU A 44 -3.29 -10.20 -3.24
N VAL A 45 -4.49 -10.08 -3.80
CA VAL A 45 -4.74 -9.33 -5.03
C VAL A 45 -5.46 -8.03 -4.67
N GLN A 46 -4.91 -6.91 -5.10
CA GLN A 46 -5.43 -5.57 -4.83
C GLN A 46 -5.54 -4.77 -6.14
N GLU A 47 -6.49 -3.85 -6.22
CA GLU A 47 -6.56 -2.86 -7.30
C GLU A 47 -5.31 -1.95 -7.30
N TYR A 48 -4.76 -1.67 -8.49
CA TYR A 48 -3.68 -0.71 -8.62
C TYR A 48 -4.23 0.73 -8.66
N ILE A 49 -3.85 1.53 -7.67
CA ILE A 49 -4.27 2.93 -7.58
C ILE A 49 -3.32 3.79 -8.42
N ALA A 50 -3.56 3.83 -9.73
CA ALA A 50 -2.73 4.57 -10.68
C ALA A 50 -2.66 6.08 -10.39
N GLU A 51 -3.74 6.65 -9.83
CA GLU A 51 -3.82 8.07 -9.46
C GLU A 51 -2.75 8.49 -8.44
N ALA A 52 -2.29 7.56 -7.62
CA ALA A 52 -1.27 7.81 -6.61
C ALA A 52 0.14 7.94 -7.21
N LYS A 53 0.34 7.60 -8.50
CA LYS A 53 1.60 7.75 -9.24
C LYS A 53 2.83 7.18 -8.52
N GLY A 54 2.66 6.04 -7.84
CA GLY A 54 3.73 5.42 -7.07
C GLY A 54 4.12 6.18 -5.81
N CYS A 55 3.26 7.08 -5.31
CA CYS A 55 3.43 7.75 -4.03
C CYS A 55 2.45 7.20 -2.98
N ASP A 56 2.88 7.16 -1.72
CA ASP A 56 2.04 6.88 -0.55
C ASP A 56 2.34 7.84 0.58
N ILE A 57 1.34 8.07 1.44
CA ILE A 57 1.54 8.77 2.70
C ILE A 57 1.66 7.73 3.81
N ARG A 58 2.76 7.81 4.55
CA ARG A 58 2.97 7.02 5.76
C ARG A 58 2.74 7.91 6.97
N CYS A 59 1.80 7.49 7.81
CA CYS A 59 1.43 8.13 9.04
C CYS A 59 1.95 7.32 10.24
N LEU A 60 2.57 7.99 11.21
CA LEU A 60 2.87 7.41 12.51
C LEU A 60 1.74 7.77 13.47
N VAL A 61 1.11 6.73 14.04
CA VAL A 61 -0.02 6.88 14.95
C VAL A 61 0.39 6.41 16.34
N VAL A 62 0.09 7.24 17.34
CA VAL A 62 0.30 6.97 18.77
C VAL A 62 -1.05 7.03 19.44
N GLY A 63 -1.49 5.90 20.00
CA GLY A 63 -2.87 5.76 20.45
C GLY A 63 -3.87 5.98 19.30
N ASN A 64 -4.60 7.10 19.35
CA ASN A 64 -5.62 7.47 18.37
C ASN A 64 -5.24 8.70 17.52
N GLU A 65 -4.03 9.22 17.67
CA GLU A 65 -3.60 10.47 17.01
C GLU A 65 -2.46 10.21 16.02
N VAL A 66 -2.53 10.88 14.87
CA VAL A 66 -1.42 10.88 13.91
C VAL A 66 -0.42 11.94 14.33
N VAL A 67 0.78 11.53 14.77
CA VAL A 67 1.81 12.43 15.31
C VAL A 67 2.83 12.87 14.26
N ALA A 68 2.94 12.14 13.15
CA ALA A 68 3.82 12.48 12.03
C ALA A 68 3.31 11.86 10.73
N ALA A 69 3.58 12.52 9.61
CA ALA A 69 3.32 11.98 8.28
C ALA A 69 4.46 12.33 7.31
N ILE A 70 4.77 11.38 6.43
CA ILE A 70 5.67 11.58 5.31
C ILE A 70 5.00 11.11 4.03
N GLU A 71 5.22 11.84 2.94
CA GLU A 71 4.93 11.33 1.61
C GLU A 71 6.18 10.61 1.12
N ARG A 72 5.97 9.45 0.50
CA ARG A 72 7.03 8.64 -0.08
C ARG A 72 6.69 8.42 -1.53
N CYS A 73 7.56 8.82 -2.43
CA CYS A 73 7.39 8.61 -3.86
C CYS A 73 8.41 7.61 -4.39
N ALA A 74 7.94 6.73 -5.27
CA ALA A 74 8.80 5.78 -5.97
C ALA A 74 9.78 6.50 -6.89
N LYS A 75 10.90 5.83 -7.18
CA LYS A 75 11.81 6.27 -8.23
C LYS A 75 11.14 6.12 -9.60
N ALA A 76 11.54 6.94 -10.58
CA ALA A 76 11.10 6.81 -11.95
C ALA A 76 11.25 5.35 -12.46
N GLY A 77 10.18 4.81 -13.05
CA GLY A 77 10.12 3.43 -13.54
C GLY A 77 9.73 2.38 -12.50
N ASP A 78 9.51 2.73 -11.24
CA ASP A 78 8.95 1.83 -10.22
C ASP A 78 7.64 2.39 -9.66
N PHE A 79 6.69 1.50 -9.35
CA PHE A 79 5.43 1.88 -8.69
C PHE A 79 5.51 1.75 -7.16
N ARG A 80 6.62 1.22 -6.64
CA ARG A 80 6.84 0.97 -5.21
C ARG A 80 7.62 2.12 -4.56
N SER A 81 6.92 2.89 -3.74
CA SER A 81 7.38 4.00 -2.87
C SER A 81 8.28 3.59 -1.69
N ASN A 82 8.89 2.42 -1.74
CA ASN A 82 9.74 1.93 -0.67
C ASN A 82 11.07 2.70 -0.60
N LEU A 83 11.39 3.30 0.55
CA LEU A 83 12.63 4.08 0.71
C LEU A 83 13.88 3.23 0.50
N HIS A 84 13.85 1.98 0.98
CA HIS A 84 14.96 1.03 0.77
C HIS A 84 15.19 0.64 -0.69
N ARG A 85 14.26 0.95 -1.59
CA ARG A 85 14.38 0.73 -3.05
C ARG A 85 14.63 2.03 -3.82
N GLY A 86 15.11 3.07 -3.12
CA GLY A 86 15.44 4.36 -3.72
C GLY A 86 14.25 5.31 -3.86
N GLY A 87 13.14 5.05 -3.16
CA GLY A 87 12.06 6.03 -3.02
C GLY A 87 12.52 7.25 -2.21
N VAL A 88 11.96 8.42 -2.53
CA VAL A 88 12.26 9.69 -1.86
C VAL A 88 11.16 9.98 -0.84
N ALA A 89 11.53 10.52 0.33
CA ALA A 89 10.60 10.98 1.34
C ALA A 89 10.58 12.51 1.44
N SER A 90 9.39 13.08 1.59
CA SER A 90 9.16 14.49 1.93
C SER A 90 8.22 14.58 3.13
N ILE A 91 8.28 15.70 3.86
CA ILE A 91 7.35 15.98 4.95
C ILE A 91 5.96 16.14 4.35
N ALA A 92 4.99 15.37 4.84
CA ALA A 92 3.59 15.51 4.45
C ALA A 92 2.83 16.29 5.52
N THR A 93 2.23 17.41 5.12
CA THR A 93 1.24 18.09 5.95
C THR A 93 -0.08 17.38 5.80
N ILE A 94 -0.48 16.65 6.83
CA ILE A 94 -1.81 16.07 6.92
C ILE A 94 -2.73 17.06 7.64
N THR A 95 -3.75 17.55 6.94
CA THR A 95 -4.85 18.23 7.62
C THR A 95 -5.61 17.18 8.42
N PRO A 96 -5.98 17.42 9.69
CA PRO A 96 -6.90 16.53 10.41
C PRO A 96 -8.24 16.53 9.68
N VAL A 97 -8.40 15.59 8.74
CA VAL A 97 -9.68 15.35 8.07
C VAL A 97 -10.53 14.60 9.09
N ASN A 98 -11.67 15.18 9.47
CA ASN A 98 -12.76 14.51 10.18
C ASN A 98 -13.16 13.24 9.43
N GLY A 99 -12.45 12.12 9.66
CA GLY A 99 -12.63 10.91 8.85
C GLY A 99 -11.39 10.04 8.68
N ILE A 100 -10.16 10.54 8.93
CA ILE A 100 -9.00 9.64 9.14
C ILE A 100 -9.09 9.13 10.58
N SER A 101 -10.18 8.43 10.90
CA SER A 101 -10.17 7.51 12.02
C SER A 101 -9.35 6.31 11.55
N PRO A 102 -8.31 5.85 12.28
CA PRO A 102 -7.72 4.55 12.03
C PRO A 102 -8.85 3.52 12.01
N SER A 103 -9.25 3.09 10.81
CA SER A 103 -10.48 2.32 10.66
C SER A 103 -10.36 1.07 11.50
N LYS A 104 -11.28 0.96 12.48
CA LYS A 104 -11.46 -0.03 13.53
C LYS A 104 -10.21 -0.82 13.95
N PRO A 105 -9.77 -0.73 15.23
CA PRO A 105 -8.69 -1.57 15.72
C PRO A 105 -9.05 -3.05 15.51
N HIS A 106 -8.27 -3.77 14.71
CA HIS A 106 -8.16 -5.21 14.86
C HIS A 106 -7.65 -5.43 16.29
N ARG A 107 -8.60 -5.73 17.19
CA ARG A 107 -8.49 -5.91 18.66
C ARG A 107 -7.41 -6.89 19.14
N ARG A 108 -6.59 -7.44 18.24
CA ARG A 108 -5.70 -8.56 18.51
C ARG A 108 -4.28 -8.16 18.92
N TRP A 109 -3.90 -6.88 18.77
CA TRP A 109 -2.52 -6.45 18.98
C TRP A 109 -2.47 -5.14 19.77
N GLY A 110 -2.29 -5.24 21.09
CA GLY A 110 -2.16 -4.10 22.01
C GLY A 110 -0.81 -3.40 21.89
N TRP A 111 -0.65 -2.52 20.92
CA TRP A 111 0.59 -1.76 20.71
C TRP A 111 0.34 -0.25 20.69
N MET A 112 1.21 0.46 21.41
CA MET A 112 1.22 1.91 21.65
C MET A 112 1.66 2.74 20.42
N TRP A 113 2.24 2.10 19.40
CA TRP A 113 2.77 2.75 18.19
C TRP A 113 2.43 1.92 16.94
N ARG A 114 1.90 2.57 15.89
CA ARG A 114 1.61 1.94 14.58
C ARG A 114 1.99 2.85 13.41
N ALA A 115 2.57 2.26 12.37
CA ALA A 115 2.73 2.91 11.07
C ALA A 115 1.59 2.51 10.14
N LEU A 116 0.81 3.48 9.67
CA LEU A 116 -0.27 3.30 8.71
C LEU A 116 0.19 3.83 7.34
N ILE A 117 -0.18 3.14 6.27
CA ILE A 117 0.16 3.54 4.91
C ILE A 117 -1.13 3.79 4.15
N PHE A 118 -1.21 4.95 3.53
CA PHE A 118 -2.34 5.39 2.73
C PHE A 118 -1.90 5.76 1.34
N TYR A 119 -2.75 5.51 0.35
CA TYR A 119 -2.62 6.15 -0.95
C TYR A 119 -3.42 7.46 -0.93
N ALA A 120 -2.83 8.53 -1.45
CA ALA A 120 -3.48 9.83 -1.61
C ALA A 120 -3.97 9.99 -3.06
N PRO A 121 -5.18 9.53 -3.43
CA PRO A 121 -5.74 9.90 -4.72
C PRO A 121 -6.16 11.37 -4.70
N ARG A 122 -6.07 12.02 -5.87
CA ARG A 122 -6.44 13.45 -6.03
C ARG A 122 -7.89 13.76 -5.64
N ALA A 123 -8.75 12.75 -5.53
CA ALA A 123 -10.17 12.89 -5.20
C ALA A 123 -10.50 12.75 -3.69
N GLY A 124 -9.52 12.81 -2.78
CA GLY A 124 -9.77 12.85 -1.33
C GLY A 124 -10.24 11.53 -0.70
N ARG A 125 -10.17 10.40 -1.42
CA ARG A 125 -10.51 9.06 -0.92
C ARG A 125 -9.29 8.30 -0.43
N TRP A 126 -9.06 8.23 0.87
CA TRP A 126 -7.93 7.47 1.42
C TRP A 126 -8.18 5.96 1.35
N LEU A 127 -7.28 5.23 0.69
CA LEU A 127 -7.33 3.77 0.59
C LEU A 127 -6.24 3.13 1.45
N TRP A 128 -6.65 2.15 2.25
CA TRP A 128 -5.82 1.42 3.21
C TRP A 128 -5.08 0.26 2.55
N LYS A 129 -3.89 -0.07 3.08
CA LYS A 129 -3.07 -1.20 2.64
C LYS A 129 -3.06 -2.34 3.66
#